data_AF-A0A6B2UP69-F1
#
_entry.id   AF-A0A6B2UP69-F1
#
_cell.length_a   1.000
_cell.length_b   1.000
_cell.length_c   1.000
_cell.angle_alpha   90.00
_cell.angle_beta   90.00
_cell.angle_gamma   90.00
#
_symmetry.space_group_name_H-M   'P 1'
#
loop_
_entity.id
_entity.type
_entity.pdbx_description
1 polymer ?
#
loop_
_entity_poly.entity_id
_entity_poly.type
_entity_poly.pdbx_seq_one_letter_code
_entity_poly.pdbx_strand_id
1 'polypeptide(L)' 'MNSSSAPVVVHPPGSDGGRRVQVDGEVLGVAYGMGDLVEFLRRAGLEDAEGAVASDGGFIDWRGEGPGEWAA' A
#
# COMPACT_ATOMS: atom_id res chain seq x y z
N MET A 1 18.88 -14.62 -4.98
CA MET A 1 18.91 -13.26 -4.38
C MET A 1 17.64 -13.13 -3.57
N ASN A 2 17.74 -13.30 -2.25
CA ASN A 2 16.58 -13.25 -1.36
C ASN A 2 16.27 -11.78 -1.08
N SER A 3 15.42 -11.18 -1.93
CA SER A 3 14.86 -9.87 -1.63
C SER A 3 13.71 -10.11 -0.66
N SER A 4 13.91 -9.79 0.62
CA SER A 4 12.79 -9.58 1.56
C SER A 4 12.02 -8.32 1.12
N SER A 5 11.36 -8.39 -0.03
CA SER A 5 10.46 -7.36 -0.52
C SER A 5 9.13 -7.59 0.18
N ALA A 6 8.67 -6.64 0.96
CA ALA A 6 7.29 -6.64 1.38
C ALA A 6 6.41 -6.84 0.13
N PRO A 7 5.36 -7.69 0.19
CA PRO A 7 4.52 -7.98 -0.96
C PRO A 7 3.83 -6.73 -1.49
N VAL A 8 3.64 -5.71 -0.64
CA VAL A 8 3.02 -4.43 -1.00
C VAL A 8 4.00 -3.29 -0.79
N VAL A 9 4.09 -2.38 -1.75
CA VAL A 9 4.84 -1.12 -1.62
C VAL A 9 3.90 0.06 -1.86
N VAL A 10 3.85 0.99 -0.91
CA VAL A 10 3.11 2.25 -1.05
C VAL A 10 4.10 3.38 -1.18
N HIS A 11 4.06 4.10 -2.30
CA HIS A 11 4.95 5.22 -2.59
C HIS A 11 4.55 6.50 -1.83
N PRO A 12 5.45 7.50 -1.70
CA PRO A 12 5.10 8.79 -1.14
C PRO A 12 3.97 9.47 -1.93
N PRO A 13 3.22 10.41 -1.34
CA PRO A 13 2.16 11.12 -2.05
C PRO A 13 2.73 11.92 -3.22
N GLY A 14 2.04 11.87 -4.35
CA GLY A 14 2.29 12.71 -5.52
C GLY A 14 1.79 14.14 -5.33
N SER A 15 1.96 14.98 -6.34
CA SER A 15 1.50 16.38 -6.29
C SER A 15 -0.02 16.54 -6.16
N ASP A 16 -0.78 15.50 -6.51
CA ASP A 16 -2.23 15.41 -6.37
C ASP A 16 -2.67 14.75 -5.04
N GLY A 17 -1.72 14.43 -4.15
CA GLY A 17 -1.98 13.78 -2.86
C GLY A 17 -2.16 12.26 -2.95
N GLY A 18 -2.29 11.70 -4.15
CA GLY A 18 -2.44 10.27 -4.37
C GLY A 18 -1.13 9.50 -4.17
N ARG A 19 -1.22 8.26 -3.70
CA ARG A 19 -0.07 7.36 -3.48
C ARG A 19 -0.12 6.19 -4.46
N ARG A 20 0.97 5.95 -5.18
CA ARG A 20 1.09 4.78 -6.06
C ARG A 20 1.23 3.51 -5.22
N VAL A 21 0.47 2.47 -5.55
CA VAL A 21 0.47 1.17 -4.88
C VAL A 21 1.04 0.11 -5.82
N GLN A 22 1.96 -0.72 -5.30
CA GLN A 22 2.53 -1.86 -6.01
C GLN A 22 2.36 -3.15 -5.22
N VAL A 23 2.14 -4.26 -5.93
CA VAL A 23 2.16 -5.61 -5.38
C VAL A 23 3.08 -6.47 -6.23
N ASP A 24 4.03 -7.17 -5.60
CA ASP A 24 5.02 -8.02 -6.29
C ASP A 24 5.75 -7.32 -7.46
N GLY A 25 5.91 -5.99 -7.35
CA GLY A 25 6.55 -5.14 -8.38
C GLY A 25 5.62 -4.65 -9.50
N GLU A 26 4.35 -5.05 -9.52
CA GLU A 26 3.34 -4.54 -10.46
C GLU A 26 2.55 -3.38 -9.85
N VAL A 27 2.25 -2.34 -10.63
CA VAL A 27 1.46 -1.18 -10.18
C VAL A 27 -0.02 -1.48 -10.28
N LEU A 28 -0.72 -1.49 -9.13
CA LEU A 28 -2.18 -1.70 -9.07
C LEU A 28 -2.96 -0.41 -9.34
N GLY A 29 -2.41 0.75 -8.94
CA GLY A 29 -3.09 2.04 -9.11
C GLY A 29 -2.56 3.14 -8.21
N VAL A 30 -3.35 4.22 -8.11
CA VAL A 30 -3.13 5.35 -7.19
C VAL A 30 -4.27 5.34 -6.18
N ALA A 31 -3.92 5.22 -4.90
CA ALA A 31 -4.85 5.31 -3.78
C ALA A 31 -4.88 6.77 -3.29
N TYR A 32 -6.05 7.29 -2.94
CA TYR A 32 -6.20 8.60 -2.30
C TYR A 32 -6.54 8.49 -0.82
N GLY A 33 -6.75 7.27 -0.33
CA GLY A 33 -6.92 6.98 1.09
C GLY A 33 -6.79 5.50 1.38
N MET A 34 -6.94 5.16 2.66
CA MET A 34 -6.85 3.78 3.15
C MET A 34 -7.91 2.86 2.55
N GLY A 35 -9.11 3.38 2.25
CA GLY A 35 -10.16 2.60 1.59
C GLY A 35 -9.75 2.13 0.19
N ASP A 36 -9.12 3.00 -0.61
CA ASP A 36 -8.62 2.63 -1.94
C ASP A 36 -7.51 1.56 -1.84
N LEU A 37 -6.62 1.72 -0.87
CA LEU A 37 -5.55 0.75 -0.62
C LEU A 37 -6.11 -0.62 -0.27
N VAL A 38 -7.07 -0.70 0.66
CA VAL A 38 -7.75 -1.94 1.03
C VAL A 38 -8.42 -2.59 -0.18
N GLU A 39 -9.11 -1.79 -1.00
CA GLU A 39 -9.78 -2.30 -2.21
C GLU A 39 -8.80 -2.83 -3.26
N PHE A 40 -7.64 -2.20 -3.45
CA PHE A 40 -6.60 -2.74 -4.32
C PHE A 40 -6.08 -4.08 -3.84
N LEU A 41 -5.77 -4.21 -2.55
CA LEU A 41 -5.27 -5.45 -1.98
C LEU A 41 -6.30 -6.58 -2.04
N ARG A 42 -7.57 -6.27 -1.77
CA ARG A 42 -8.67 -7.22 -1.92
C ARG A 42 -8.80 -7.72 -3.36
N ARG A 43 -8.70 -6.82 -4.34
CA ARG A 43 -8.73 -7.18 -5.77
C ARG A 43 -7.50 -7.98 -6.21
N ALA A 44 -6.36 -7.79 -5.54
CA ALA A 44 -5.15 -8.58 -5.72
C ALA A 44 -5.22 -9.96 -5.02
N GLY A 45 -6.31 -10.28 -4.32
CA GLY A 45 -6.55 -11.58 -3.70
C GLY A 45 -6.16 -11.67 -2.23
N LEU A 46 -5.87 -10.55 -1.56
CA LEU A 46 -5.61 -10.53 -0.12
C LEU A 46 -6.93 -10.58 0.66
N GLU A 47 -7.18 -11.71 1.33
CA GLU A 47 -8.44 -11.95 2.05
C GLU A 47 -8.58 -11.06 3.30
N ASP A 48 -7.49 -10.79 4.01
CA ASP A 48 -7.45 -9.92 5.20
C ASP A 48 -6.75 -8.57 4.90
N ALA A 49 -7.25 -7.85 3.90
CA ALA A 49 -6.65 -6.59 3.46
C ALA A 49 -6.68 -5.49 4.53
N GLU A 50 -7.74 -5.43 5.33
CA GLU A 50 -7.87 -4.44 6.42
C GLU A 50 -6.85 -4.71 7.53
N GLY A 51 -6.70 -5.98 7.95
CA GLY A 51 -5.71 -6.36 8.96
C GLY A 51 -4.27 -6.18 8.46
N ALA A 52 -4.00 -6.48 7.19
CA ALA A 52 -2.69 -6.26 6.59
C ALA A 52 -2.28 -4.78 6.55
N VAL A 53 -3.24 -3.89 6.30
CA VAL A 53 -3.02 -2.44 6.28
C VAL A 53 -2.89 -1.84 7.70
N ALA A 54 -3.58 -2.43 8.68
CA ALA A 54 -3.50 -2.01 10.08
C ALA A 54 -2.29 -2.58 10.83
N SER A 55 -1.66 -3.63 10.31
CA SER A 55 -0.55 -4.33 10.96
C SER A 55 0.80 -3.69 10.63
N ASP A 56 1.63 -3.49 11.66
CA ASP A 56 3.04 -3.05 11.53
C ASP A 56 3.98 -4.20 11.10
N GLY A 57 3.44 -5.38 10.81
CA GLY A 57 4.18 -6.63 10.59
C GLY A 57 5.05 -6.71 9.32
N GLY A 58 5.32 -5.59 8.64
CA GLY A 58 6.20 -5.53 7.47
C GLY A 58 5.59 -6.06 6.16
N PHE A 59 4.27 -6.24 6.11
CA PHE A 59 3.55 -6.64 4.89
C PHE A 59 3.47 -5.50 3.86
N ILE A 60 3.42 -4.26 4.35
CA ILE A 60 3.43 -3.05 3.52
C ILE A 60 4.72 -2.28 3.78
N ASP A 61 5.51 -2.09 2.73
CA ASP A 61 6.63 -1.16 2.71
C ASP A 61 6.12 0.24 2.39
N TRP A 62 5.98 1.07 3.43
CA TRP A 62 5.62 2.48 3.30
C TRP A 62 6.86 3.29 2.93
N ARG A 63 6.94 3.73 1.67
CA ARG A 63 7.97 4.65 1.22
C ARG A 63 7.54 6.07 1.60
N GLY A 64 8.25 6.66 2.55
CA GLY A 64 7.95 8.00 3.06
C GLY A 64 7.04 7.95 4.28
N GLU A 65 5.98 8.74 4.27
CA GLU A 65 5.06 8.85 5.41
C GLU A 65 4.15 7.61 5.50
N GLY A 66 3.92 7.14 6.73
CA GLY A 66 3.21 5.89 7.02
C GLY A 66 1.68 5.97 6.90
N PRO A 67 0.96 4.92 7.35
CA PRO A 67 -0.49 4.75 7.13
C PRO A 67 -1.37 5.85 7.75
N GLY A 68 -0.86 6.62 8.70
CA GLY A 68 -1.61 7.70 9.37
C GLY A 68 -1.66 9.02 8.60
N GLU A 69 -0.84 9.17 7.56
CA GLU A 69 -0.62 10.46 6.88
C GLU A 69 -1.22 10.41 5.47
N TRP A 70 -2.54 10.41 5.37
CA TRP A 70 -3.23 10.66 4.10
C TRP A 70 -3.75 12.10 4.14
N ALA A 71 -3.36 12.91 3.15
CA ALA A 71 -3.92 14.25 3.03
C ALA A 71 -5.42 14.11 2.72
N ALA A 72 -6.26 14.54 3.67
CA ALA A 72 -7.71 14.51 3.59
C ALA A 72 -8.27 15.53 2.57
#